data_AF-A0A1E7LUE9-F1
#
_entry.id   AF-A0A1E7LUE9-F1
#
_cell.length_a   1.000
_cell.length_b   1.000
_cell.length_c   1.000
_cell.angle_alpha   90.00
_cell.angle_beta   90.00
_cell.angle_gamma   90.00
#
_symmetry.space_group_name_H-M   'P 1'
#
loop_
_entity.id
_entity.type
_entity.pdbx_description
1 polymer ?
#
loop_
_entity_poly.entity_id
_entity_poly.type
_entity_poly.pdbx_seq_one_letter_code
_entity_poly.pdbx_strand_id
1 'polypeptide(L)'
;MVLGVGVGGVSVLVDNAAKLAASGPNAVSPLLVPMMIPNAAAGEVAIALKAGGPSLAPATACASGATAVAVARDLLLGGSCDVVVAGGSESVLTPLVVT
;
A
#
# COMPACT_ATOMS: atom_id res chain seq x y z
N MET A 1 9.52 -6.17 -6.11
CA MET A 1 9.01 -5.37 -4.98
C MET A 1 7.81 -6.08 -4.39
N VAL A 2 7.84 -6.44 -3.11
CA VAL A 2 6.69 -7.06 -2.44
C VAL A 2 6.49 -6.38 -1.09
N LEU A 3 5.58 -5.40 -1.01
CA LEU A 3 5.32 -4.68 0.24
C LEU A 3 3.90 -4.96 0.72
N GLY A 4 3.78 -5.62 1.87
CA GLY A 4 2.49 -5.90 2.48
C GLY A 4 1.93 -4.69 3.23
N VAL A 5 0.61 -4.57 3.24
CA VAL A 5 -0.12 -3.55 3.99
C VAL A 5 -1.41 -4.15 4.55
N GLY A 6 -1.85 -3.74 5.74
CA GLY A 6 -3.08 -4.24 6.34
C GLY A 6 -4.31 -3.54 5.75
N VAL A 7 -4.31 -2.21 5.82
CA VAL A 7 -5.45 -1.35 5.45
C VAL A 7 -5.08 -0.35 4.36
N GLY A 8 -3.92 0.30 4.47
CA GLY A 8 -3.46 1.29 3.49
C GLY A 8 -3.73 2.73 3.93
N GLY A 9 -3.94 3.64 2.97
CA GLY A 9 -4.08 5.07 3.22
C GLY A 9 -5.43 5.48 3.82
N VAL A 10 -5.81 4.90 4.97
CA VAL A 10 -7.12 5.14 5.61
C VAL A 10 -7.32 6.61 6.00
N SER A 11 -6.26 7.29 6.45
CA SER A 11 -6.30 8.72 6.76
C SER A 11 -6.71 9.55 5.54
N VAL A 12 -6.14 9.22 4.38
CA VAL A 12 -6.47 9.88 3.11
C VAL A 12 -7.95 9.68 2.76
N LEU A 13 -8.47 8.47 2.94
CA LEU A 13 -9.88 8.18 2.71
C LEU A 13 -10.79 9.00 3.64
N VAL A 14 -10.52 8.97 4.95
CA VAL A 14 -11.33 9.66 5.96
C VAL A 14 -11.33 11.17 5.72
N ASP A 15 -10.16 11.75 5.48
CA ASP A 15 -10.02 13.19 5.24
C ASP A 15 -10.77 13.63 3.98
N ASN A 16 -10.71 12.85 2.90
CA ASN A 16 -11.42 13.17 1.67
C ASN A 16 -12.93 12.91 1.77
N ALA A 17 -13.36 11.90 2.54
CA ALA A 17 -14.77 11.68 2.82
C ALA A 17 -15.36 12.84 3.63
N ALA A 18 -14.63 13.36 4.62
CA ALA A 18 -15.03 14.55 5.38
C ALA A 18 -15.14 15.79 4.47
N LYS A 19 -14.17 16.00 3.56
CA LYS A 19 -14.23 17.09 2.56
C LYS A 19 -15.43 16.95 1.62
N LEU A 20 -15.71 15.74 1.15
CA LEU A 20 -16.87 15.46 0.32
C LEU A 20 -18.18 15.84 1.03
N ALA A 21 -18.32 15.44 2.29
CA ALA A 21 -19.52 15.74 3.09
C ALA A 21 -19.67 17.25 3.37
N ALA A 22 -18.57 17.95 3.65
CA ALA A 22 -18.59 19.37 4.01
C ALA A 22 -18.69 20.33 2.80
N SER A 23 -18.11 19.97 1.66
CA SER A 23 -17.84 20.91 0.56
C SER A 23 -18.11 20.34 -0.84
N GLY A 24 -18.68 19.14 -0.93
CA GLY A 24 -19.04 18.51 -2.20
C GLY A 24 -17.84 17.93 -2.98
N PRO A 25 -18.11 17.37 -4.18
CA PRO A 25 -17.14 16.56 -4.91
C PRO A 25 -15.87 17.32 -5.36
N ASN A 26 -15.97 18.63 -5.61
CA ASN A 26 -14.83 19.44 -6.03
C ASN A 26 -13.76 19.60 -4.94
N ALA A 27 -14.08 19.32 -3.68
CA ALA A 27 -13.14 19.35 -2.57
C ALA A 27 -12.35 18.04 -2.39
N VAL A 28 -12.72 16.98 -3.10
CA VAL A 28 -12.03 15.68 -3.07
C VAL A 28 -10.76 15.76 -3.91
N SER A 29 -9.64 15.31 -3.35
CA SER A 29 -8.36 15.29 -4.07
C SER A 29 -8.42 14.34 -5.27
N PRO A 30 -7.97 14.77 -6.46
CA PRO A 30 -7.74 13.87 -7.60
C PRO A 30 -6.73 12.75 -7.29
N LEU A 31 -5.87 12.97 -6.28
CA LEU A 31 -4.87 12.01 -5.84
C LEU A 31 -5.40 11.03 -4.77
N LEU A 32 -6.70 11.08 -4.43
CA LEU A 32 -7.30 10.19 -3.44
C LEU A 32 -6.96 8.72 -3.72
N VAL A 33 -7.24 8.26 -4.95
CA VAL A 33 -7.03 6.85 -5.31
C VAL A 33 -5.54 6.47 -5.27
N PRO A 34 -4.62 7.19 -5.93
CA PRO A 34 -3.19 6.92 -5.84
C PRO A 34 -2.62 6.92 -4.42
N MET A 35 -3.10 7.81 -3.54
CA MET A 35 -2.59 7.90 -2.16
C MET A 35 -3.22 6.88 -1.21
N MET A 36 -4.38 6.32 -1.56
CA MET A 36 -5.11 5.38 -0.70
C MET A 36 -4.84 3.91 -1.07
N ILE A 37 -4.65 3.63 -2.36
CA ILE A 37 -4.64 2.26 -2.88
C ILE A 37 -3.52 1.41 -2.21
N PRO A 38 -3.81 0.18 -1.76
CA PRO A 38 -2.86 -0.63 -0.99
C PRO A 38 -1.49 -0.85 -1.65
N ASN A 39 -1.43 -0.92 -2.98
CA ASN A 39 -0.18 -1.13 -3.72
C ASN A 39 0.64 0.14 -3.97
N ALA A 40 0.16 1.32 -3.54
CA ALA A 40 0.85 2.60 -3.77
C ALA A 40 2.26 2.59 -3.17
N ALA A 41 2.44 2.08 -1.95
CA ALA A 41 3.76 2.00 -1.31
C ALA A 41 4.74 1.13 -2.12
N ALA A 42 4.29 -0.02 -2.63
CA ALA A 42 5.11 -0.86 -3.51
C ALA A 42 5.46 -0.13 -4.81
N GLY A 43 4.52 0.61 -5.40
CA GLY A 43 4.75 1.43 -6.58
C GLY A 43 5.79 2.53 -6.35
N GLU A 44 5.61 3.34 -5.31
CA GLU A 44 6.51 4.45 -4.95
C GLU A 44 7.95 3.98 -4.70
N VAL A 45 8.12 2.91 -3.91
CA VAL A 45 9.46 2.37 -3.67
C VAL A 45 10.05 1.76 -4.93
N ALA A 46 9.24 1.11 -5.78
CA ALA A 46 9.72 0.58 -7.06
C ALA A 46 10.19 1.71 -8.00
N ILE A 47 9.47 2.84 -8.05
CA ILE A 47 9.87 4.03 -8.81
C ILE A 47 11.19 4.60 -8.24
N ALA A 48 11.27 4.80 -6.93
CA ALA A 48 12.45 5.37 -6.27
C ALA A 48 13.71 4.52 -6.50
N LEU A 49 13.57 3.19 -6.49
CA LEU A 49 14.66 2.24 -6.71
C LEU A 49 14.87 1.87 -8.18
N LYS A 50 14.05 2.40 -9.10
CA LYS A 50 14.03 2.04 -10.53
C LYS A 50 13.90 0.52 -10.75
N ALA A 51 13.11 -0.15 -9.92
CA ALA A 51 12.89 -1.59 -9.98
C ALA A 51 11.78 -1.91 -10.99
N GLY A 52 12.15 -2.53 -12.11
CA GLY A 52 11.23 -2.94 -13.19
C GLY A 52 10.69 -4.38 -13.11
N GLY A 53 11.05 -5.13 -12.07
CA GLY A 53 10.58 -6.50 -11.86
C GLY A 53 9.15 -6.58 -11.28
N PRO A 54 8.69 -7.77 -10.85
CA PRO A 54 7.37 -7.95 -10.26
C PRO A 54 7.12 -6.99 -9.09
N SER A 55 5.94 -6.34 -9.07
CA SER A 55 5.52 -5.41 -8.02
C SER A 55 4.17 -5.83 -7.45
N LEU A 56 4.15 -6.26 -6.19
CA LEU A 56 2.99 -6.85 -5.53
C LEU A 56 2.79 -6.24 -4.13
N ALA A 57 1.54 -6.21 -3.66
CA ALA A 57 1.19 -5.76 -2.32
C ALA A 57 0.16 -6.69 -1.67
N PRO A 58 0.59 -7.81 -1.06
CA PRO A 58 -0.34 -8.71 -0.39
C PRO A 58 -0.94 -8.07 0.86
N ALA A 59 -2.24 -8.29 1.08
CA ALA A 59 -2.97 -7.77 2.22
C ALA A 59 -3.63 -8.93 2.99
N THR A 60 -3.02 -9.32 4.10
CA THR A 60 -3.45 -10.39 5.03
C THR A 60 -3.52 -9.85 6.46
N ALA A 61 -4.00 -8.61 6.62
CA ALA A 61 -4.10 -7.89 7.88
C ALA A 61 -2.74 -7.82 8.62
N CYS A 62 -2.69 -8.18 9.90
CA CYS A 62 -1.46 -8.12 10.70
C CYS A 62 -0.33 -9.01 10.15
N ALA A 63 -0.67 -10.01 9.33
CA ALA A 63 0.29 -10.90 8.72
C ALA A 63 0.84 -10.38 7.37
N SER A 64 0.37 -9.24 6.86
CA SER A 64 0.72 -8.75 5.51
C SER A 64 2.22 -8.67 5.26
N GLY A 65 3.00 -8.18 6.24
CA GLY A 65 4.46 -8.12 6.13
C GLY A 65 5.10 -9.51 6.03
N ALA A 66 4.61 -10.48 6.82
CA ALA A 66 5.09 -11.87 6.75
C ALA A 66 4.69 -12.54 5.43
N THR A 67 3.46 -12.32 4.96
CA THR A 67 3.00 -12.80 3.65
C THR A 67 3.83 -12.21 2.52
N ALA A 68 4.21 -10.93 2.59
CA ALA A 68 5.09 -10.31 1.61
C ALA A 68 6.45 -11.00 1.52
N VAL A 69 7.04 -11.37 2.66
CA VAL A 69 8.30 -12.13 2.68
C VAL A 69 8.13 -13.53 2.09
N ALA A 70 7.03 -14.23 2.38
CA ALA A 70 6.75 -15.55 1.81
C ALA A 70 6.58 -15.48 0.28
N VAL A 71 5.82 -14.52 -0.23
CA VAL A 71 5.64 -14.29 -1.67
C VAL A 71 6.98 -13.92 -2.32
N ALA A 72 7.79 -13.07 -1.69
CA ALA A 72 9.11 -12.72 -2.21
C ALA A 72 10.03 -13.94 -2.35
N ARG A 73 10.04 -14.83 -1.36
CA ARG A 73 10.76 -16.11 -1.44
C ARG A 73 10.28 -16.93 -2.63
N ASP A 74 8.97 -17.06 -2.82
CA ASP A 74 8.42 -17.87 -3.90
C ASP A 74 8.73 -17.28 -5.28
N LEU A 75 8.78 -15.95 -5.43
CA LEU A 75 9.24 -15.28 -6.65
C LEU A 75 10.72 -15.58 -6.98
N LEU A 76 11.59 -15.57 -5.97
CA LEU A 76 13.01 -15.90 -6.11
C LEU A 76 13.18 -17.37 -6.51
N LEU A 77 12.53 -18.29 -5.79
CA LEU A 77 12.61 -19.73 -6.07
C LEU A 77 12.00 -20.09 -7.43
N GLY A 78 10.96 -19.37 -7.86
CA GLY A 78 10.34 -19.53 -9.17
C GLY A 78 11.10 -18.87 -10.32
N GLY A 79 12.26 -18.24 -10.06
CA GLY A 79 13.08 -17.59 -11.10
C GLY A 79 12.43 -16.37 -11.75
N SER A 80 11.44 -15.75 -11.10
CA SER A 80 10.75 -14.57 -11.63
C SER A 80 11.58 -13.28 -11.51
N CYS A 81 12.61 -13.29 -10.66
CA CYS A 81 13.56 -12.20 -10.44
C CYS A 81 14.76 -12.68 -9.60
N ASP A 82 15.88 -11.96 -9.68
CA ASP A 82 17.11 -12.29 -8.95
C ASP A 82 17.18 -11.62 -7.56
N VAL A 83 16.49 -10.48 -7.40
CA VAL A 83 16.49 -9.69 -6.16
C VAL A 83 15.08 -9.17 -5.90
N VAL A 84 14.64 -9.26 -4.64
CA VAL A 84 13.35 -8.72 -4.20
C VAL A 84 13.54 -7.88 -2.95
N VAL A 85 13.07 -6.63 -3.00
CA VAL A 85 12.81 -5.83 -1.80
C VAL A 85 11.45 -6.25 -1.24
N ALA A 86 11.44 -6.73 0.01
CA ALA A 86 10.26 -7.25 0.67
C ALA A 86 10.08 -6.64 2.07
N GLY A 87 8.83 -6.50 2.52
CA GLY A 87 8.52 -5.99 3.84
C GLY A 87 7.05 -5.62 3.98
N GLY A 88 6.76 -4.68 4.88
CA GLY A 88 5.43 -4.09 5.00
C GLY A 88 5.46 -2.76 5.73
N SER A 89 4.40 -1.98 5.56
CA SER A 89 4.22 -0.68 6.20
C SER A 89 2.74 -0.47 6.51
N GLU A 90 2.45 0.24 7.59
CA GLU A 90 1.08 0.58 7.99
C GLU A 90 1.06 1.94 8.68
N SER A 91 -0.02 2.69 8.50
CA SER A 91 -0.24 3.99 9.17
C SER A 91 -1.74 4.23 9.37
N VAL A 92 -2.36 3.30 10.09
CA VAL A 92 -3.83 3.22 10.22
C VAL A 92 -4.40 4.07 11.37
N LEU A 93 -3.55 4.68 12.20
CA LEU A 93 -3.98 5.45 13.37
C LEU A 93 -4.71 6.74 12.94
N THR A 94 -6.03 6.70 13.02
CA THR A 94 -6.95 7.82 12.80
C THR A 94 -8.03 7.75 13.86
N PRO A 95 -8.70 8.86 14.22
CA PRO A 95 -9.83 8.82 15.16
C PRO A 95 -10.82 7.72 14.81
N LEU A 96 -11.20 7.58 13.54
CA LEU A 96 -12.13 6.53 13.07
C LEU A 96 -11.70 5.09 13.41
N VAL A 97 -10.40 4.82 13.45
CA VAL A 97 -9.86 3.46 13.63
C VAL A 97 -9.57 3.15 15.10
N VAL A 98 -9.27 4.17 15.92
CA VAL A 98 -8.87 3.98 17.33
C VAL A 98 -9.96 4.31 18.35
N THR A 99 -11.09 4.88 17.95
CA THR A 99 -12.26 5.12 18.81
C THR A 99 -13.39 4.17 18.46
#